data_AF-A0A1C6ILG4-F1
#
_entry.id   AF-A0A1C6ILG4-F1
#
_cell.length_a   1.000
_cell.length_b   1.000
_cell.length_c   1.000
_cell.angle_alpha   90.00
_cell.angle_beta   90.00
_cell.angle_gamma   90.00
#
_symmetry.space_group_name_H-M   'P 1'
#
loop_
_entity.id
_entity.type
_entity.pdbx_description
1 polymer ?
#
loop_
_entity_poly.entity_id
_entity_poly.type
_entity_poly.pdbx_seq_one_letter_code
_entity_poly.pdbx_strand_id
1 'polypeptide(L)'
;MFRIIKDGASIGLTENLNYIKQAENGCYVLCPEPDASGIVFGGTVYHLLGRTGLDGVETVSLEEADGGMEIIKATEAGGIVFVTMAEAGNIDPETAAEHAELFAEWAYPINYKTGQIRRYKGTLYKCVQNHTSQADWTPDTASSLWSKTSDPAEEWPEWSQPIGAHDAYPKGAKVSHNSKHWISTAENNVWEPGVYGWEEVTDAV
;
A
#
# COMPACT_ATOMS: atom_id res chain seq x y z
N MET A 1 -1.67 23.04 4.23
CA MET A 1 -2.94 22.26 4.17
C MET A 1 -3.73 22.57 5.43
N PHE A 2 -5.04 22.35 5.45
CA PHE A 2 -5.88 22.57 6.64
C PHE A 2 -6.55 21.27 7.04
N ARG A 3 -6.44 20.94 8.32
CA ARG A 3 -7.22 19.89 8.97
C ARG A 3 -8.50 20.49 9.51
N ILE A 4 -9.62 19.88 9.15
CA ILE A 4 -10.96 20.30 9.60
C ILE A 4 -11.33 19.40 10.78
N ILE A 5 -11.58 20.01 11.93
CA ILE A 5 -11.81 19.30 13.19
C ILE A 5 -13.23 19.57 13.67
N LYS A 6 -13.98 18.51 13.91
CA LYS A 6 -15.32 18.53 14.50
C LYS A 6 -15.31 17.71 15.78
N ASP A 7 -15.73 18.30 16.90
CA ASP A 7 -15.80 17.64 18.21
C ASP A 7 -14.49 16.92 18.62
N GLY A 8 -13.33 17.48 18.22
CA GLY A 8 -12.00 16.93 18.49
C GLY A 8 -11.53 15.85 17.51
N ALA A 9 -12.35 15.44 16.54
CA ALA A 9 -11.98 14.49 15.50
C ALA A 9 -11.69 15.20 14.16
N SER A 10 -10.63 14.78 13.48
CA SER A 10 -10.37 15.21 12.09
C SER A 10 -11.42 14.59 11.16
N ILE A 11 -12.16 15.44 10.44
CA ILE A 11 -13.15 15.01 9.44
C ILE A 11 -12.64 15.14 8.01
N GLY A 12 -11.47 15.76 7.82
CA GLY A 12 -10.86 15.89 6.50
C GLY A 12 -9.67 16.82 6.46
N LEU A 13 -8.98 16.79 5.31
CA LEU A 13 -7.85 17.62 4.97
C LEU A 13 -8.13 18.32 3.64
N THR A 14 -7.79 19.59 3.52
CA THR A 14 -7.88 20.33 2.24
C THR A 14 -6.79 21.38 2.13
N GLU A 15 -6.29 21.61 0.93
CA GLU A 15 -5.39 22.75 0.65
C GLU A 15 -6.17 24.02 0.35
N ASN A 16 -7.41 23.87 -0.14
CA ASN A 16 -8.25 24.98 -0.59
C ASN A 16 -9.50 25.02 0.28
N LEU A 17 -9.59 26.03 1.15
CA LEU A 17 -10.77 26.30 1.93
C LEU A 17 -11.73 27.19 1.13
N ASN A 18 -12.98 26.74 1.01
CA ASN A 18 -14.06 27.56 0.45
C ASN A 18 -14.75 28.30 1.58
N TYR A 19 -14.21 29.46 1.93
CA TYR A 19 -14.80 30.34 2.94
C TYR A 19 -16.13 30.91 2.46
N ILE A 20 -17.10 30.92 3.37
CA ILE A 20 -18.45 31.42 3.11
C ILE A 20 -18.93 32.35 4.21
N LYS A 21 -19.89 33.19 3.83
CA LYS A 21 -20.74 33.96 4.75
C LYS A 21 -22.19 33.89 4.30
N GLN A 22 -23.12 34.14 5.23
CA GLN A 22 -24.53 34.26 4.90
C GLN A 22 -24.84 35.68 4.40
N ALA A 23 -25.43 35.79 3.22
CA ALA A 23 -25.93 37.04 2.69
C ALA A 23 -27.28 37.40 3.33
N GLU A 24 -27.73 38.66 3.18
CA GLU A 24 -29.00 39.16 3.74
C GLU A 24 -30.23 38.36 3.26
N ASN A 25 -30.15 37.74 2.09
CA ASN A 25 -31.20 36.89 1.53
C ASN A 25 -31.21 35.46 2.12
N GLY A 26 -30.34 35.18 3.10
CA GLY A 26 -30.21 33.87 3.75
C GLY A 26 -29.34 32.86 3.00
N CYS A 27 -28.88 33.16 1.78
CA CYS A 27 -28.01 32.26 1.00
C CYS A 27 -26.55 32.34 1.44
N TYR A 28 -25.79 31.27 1.22
CA TYR A 28 -24.35 31.26 1.41
C TYR A 28 -23.62 31.75 0.16
N VAL A 29 -22.65 32.63 0.34
CA VAL A 29 -21.80 33.17 -0.73
C VAL A 29 -20.33 33.01 -0.35
N LEU A 30 -19.47 32.77 -1.35
CA LEU A 30 -18.02 32.73 -1.15
C LEU A 30 -17.50 34.10 -0.71
N CYS A 31 -16.54 34.12 0.20
CA CYS A 31 -15.92 35.35 0.69
C CYS A 31 -14.44 35.15 1.07
N PRO A 32 -13.68 36.24 1.26
CA PRO A 32 -12.36 36.16 1.87
C PRO A 32 -12.43 35.64 3.31
N GLU A 33 -11.34 35.03 3.80
CA GLU A 33 -11.24 34.48 5.16
C GLU A 33 -11.61 35.48 6.27
N PRO A 34 -11.19 36.76 6.25
CA PRO A 34 -11.50 37.69 7.34
C PRO A 34 -13.01 37.87 7.57
N ASP A 35 -13.80 37.76 6.50
CA ASP A 35 -15.26 37.94 6.50
C ASP A 35 -16.03 36.63 6.73
N ALA A 36 -15.33 35.50 6.82
CA ALA A 36 -15.95 34.20 6.81
C ALA A 36 -16.68 33.89 8.12
N SER A 37 -17.90 33.36 7.99
CA SER A 37 -18.66 32.76 9.09
C SER A 37 -18.54 31.23 9.08
N GLY A 38 -18.18 30.65 7.93
CA GLY A 38 -18.10 29.21 7.75
C GLY A 38 -17.20 28.80 6.59
N ILE A 39 -17.18 27.50 6.33
CA ILE A 39 -16.56 26.89 5.15
C ILE A 39 -17.54 25.90 4.49
N VAL A 40 -17.28 25.58 3.22
CA VAL A 40 -17.87 24.41 2.57
C VAL A 40 -16.80 23.34 2.40
N PHE A 41 -17.07 22.14 2.92
CA PHE A 41 -16.20 20.97 2.78
C PHE A 41 -17.02 19.74 2.40
N GLY A 42 -16.60 19.03 1.33
CA GLY A 42 -17.34 17.87 0.83
C GLY A 42 -18.79 18.18 0.43
N GLY A 43 -19.08 19.43 0.02
CA GLY A 43 -20.45 19.89 -0.28
C GLY A 43 -21.30 20.21 0.96
N THR A 44 -20.77 20.05 2.18
CA THR A 44 -21.44 20.36 3.44
C THR A 44 -20.97 21.70 3.97
N VAL A 45 -21.91 22.51 4.47
CA VAL A 45 -21.64 23.80 5.12
C VAL A 45 -21.28 23.55 6.57
N TYR A 46 -20.21 24.18 7.04
CA TYR A 46 -19.80 24.18 8.45
C TYR A 46 -19.57 25.61 8.94
N HIS A 47 -19.98 25.89 10.17
CA HIS A 47 -19.67 27.12 10.87
C HIS A 47 -18.22 27.06 11.40
N LEU A 48 -17.49 28.17 11.32
CA LEU A 48 -16.13 28.27 11.86
C LEU A 48 -16.16 28.68 13.33
N LEU A 49 -15.53 27.88 14.19
CA LEU A 49 -15.45 28.16 15.63
C LEU A 49 -14.89 29.57 15.89
N GLY A 50 -15.60 30.36 16.68
CA GLY A 50 -15.21 31.73 17.03
C GLY A 50 -15.61 32.80 16.00
N ARG A 51 -16.31 32.44 14.92
CA ARG A 51 -16.90 33.37 13.95
C ARG A 51 -18.39 33.60 14.24
N THR A 52 -19.03 34.41 13.41
CA THR A 52 -20.47 34.66 13.46
C THR A 52 -21.23 33.35 13.26
N GLY A 53 -22.10 33.00 14.21
CA GLY A 53 -22.89 31.77 14.19
C GLY A 53 -23.74 31.62 12.93
N LEU A 54 -23.91 30.38 12.48
CA LEU A 54 -24.80 30.00 11.38
C LEU A 54 -25.87 29.03 11.92
N ASP A 55 -27.14 29.37 11.73
CA ASP A 55 -28.25 28.59 12.29
C ASP A 55 -28.36 27.20 11.66
N GLY A 56 -28.46 26.17 12.50
CA GLY A 56 -28.63 24.78 12.07
C GLY A 56 -27.38 24.16 11.43
N VAL A 57 -26.23 24.82 11.53
CA VAL A 57 -24.97 24.39 10.92
C VAL A 57 -24.01 23.89 12.00
N GLU A 58 -23.37 22.75 11.75
CA GLU A 58 -22.37 22.18 12.64
C GLU A 58 -21.09 23.03 12.67
N THR A 59 -20.43 23.08 13.83
CA THR A 59 -19.23 23.90 14.02
C THR A 59 -17.95 23.08 13.88
N VAL A 60 -16.96 23.63 13.18
CA VAL A 60 -15.62 23.06 13.02
C VAL A 60 -14.55 24.08 13.38
N SER A 61 -13.38 23.60 13.79
CA SER A 61 -12.16 24.39 13.83
C SER A 61 -11.21 23.97 12.70
N LEU A 62 -10.31 24.89 12.36
CA LEU A 62 -9.27 24.67 11.38
C LEU A 62 -7.93 24.64 12.07
N GLU A 63 -7.12 23.65 11.74
CA GLU A 63 -5.72 23.56 12.13
C GLU A 63 -4.86 23.57 10.86
N GLU A 64 -3.86 24.46 10.79
CA GLU A 64 -2.87 24.39 9.73
C GLU A 64 -2.05 23.12 9.90
N ALA A 65 -2.08 22.29 8.86
CA ALA A 65 -1.29 21.08 8.76
C ALA A 65 -0.21 21.28 7.69
N ASP A 66 1.00 20.83 8.03
CA ASP A 66 2.07 20.69 7.05
C ASP A 66 1.70 19.55 6.09
N GLY A 67 1.39 19.92 4.85
CA GLY A 67 1.01 18.97 3.81
C GLY A 67 2.11 17.93 3.55
N GLY A 68 3.39 18.32 3.67
CA GLY A 68 4.51 17.41 3.49
C GLY A 68 4.51 16.29 4.54
N MET A 69 4.34 16.64 5.81
CA MET A 69 4.27 15.65 6.89
C MET A 69 3.05 14.74 6.80
N GLU A 70 1.88 15.26 6.40
CA GLU A 70 0.68 14.44 6.26
C GLU A 70 0.78 13.45 5.08
N ILE A 71 1.43 13.84 3.98
CA ILE A 71 1.75 12.94 2.86
C ILE A 71 2.73 11.84 3.30
N ILE A 72 3.75 12.18 4.08
CA ILE A 72 4.72 11.20 4.61
C ILE A 72 3.98 10.15 5.46
N LYS A 73 3.12 10.58 6.40
CA LYS A 73 2.36 9.64 7.25
C LYS A 73 1.49 8.68 6.43
N ALA A 74 0.79 9.18 5.42
CA ALA A 74 -0.03 8.33 4.54
C ALA A 74 0.84 7.33 3.76
N THR A 75 2.01 7.77 3.29
CA THR A 75 2.98 6.92 2.57
C THR A 75 3.56 5.84 3.49
N GLU A 76 3.93 6.17 4.73
CA GLU A 76 4.43 5.20 5.72
C GLU A 76 3.37 4.13 6.03
N ALA A 77 2.11 4.54 6.25
CA ALA A 77 1.02 3.60 6.46
C ALA A 77 0.81 2.68 5.24
N GLY A 78 0.87 3.25 4.03
CA GLY A 78 0.83 2.48 2.78
C GLY A 78 1.96 1.47 2.67
N GLY A 79 3.19 1.85 3.04
CA GLY A 79 4.34 0.95 3.06
C GLY A 79 4.18 -0.21 4.04
N ILE A 80 3.65 0.04 5.24
CA ILE A 80 3.35 -1.02 6.23
C ILE A 80 2.33 -2.01 5.68
N VAL A 81 1.26 -1.51 5.05
CA VAL A 81 0.22 -2.36 4.44
C VAL A 81 0.79 -3.18 3.29
N PHE A 82 1.58 -2.57 2.42
CA PHE A 82 2.26 -3.24 1.31
C PHE A 82 3.16 -4.38 1.82
N VAL A 83 4.05 -4.11 2.78
CA VAL A 83 4.93 -5.13 3.38
C VAL A 83 4.11 -6.25 4.01
N THR A 84 3.04 -5.92 4.74
CA THR A 84 2.18 -6.93 5.38
C THR A 84 1.49 -7.82 4.35
N MET A 85 1.02 -7.26 3.23
CA MET A 85 0.39 -8.02 2.15
C MET A 85 1.42 -8.91 1.42
N ALA A 86 2.63 -8.42 1.19
CA ALA A 86 3.72 -9.19 0.60
C ALA A 86 4.17 -10.35 1.52
N GLU A 87 4.36 -10.11 2.81
CA GLU A 87 4.70 -11.15 3.79
C GLU A 87 3.58 -12.20 3.94
N ALA A 88 2.32 -11.83 3.65
CA ALA A 88 1.18 -12.74 3.59
C ALA A 88 1.05 -13.51 2.26
N GLY A 89 1.87 -13.21 1.25
CA GLY A 89 1.81 -13.81 -0.09
C GLY A 89 0.70 -13.28 -0.99
N ASN A 90 0.11 -12.12 -0.66
CA ASN A 90 -0.92 -11.47 -1.48
C ASN A 90 -0.34 -10.51 -2.53
N ILE A 91 0.98 -10.30 -2.51
CA ILE A 91 1.73 -9.53 -3.51
C ILE A 91 2.79 -10.48 -4.05
N ASP A 92 2.90 -10.54 -5.38
CA ASP A 92 3.86 -11.42 -6.01
C ASP A 92 5.30 -10.95 -5.71
N PRO A 93 6.28 -11.86 -5.79
CA PRO A 93 7.64 -11.52 -5.42
C PRO A 93 8.35 -10.52 -6.33
N GLU A 94 7.92 -10.36 -7.58
CA GLU A 94 8.50 -9.42 -8.54
C GLU A 94 8.05 -8.00 -8.18
N THR A 95 6.74 -7.77 -8.00
CA THR A 95 6.20 -6.51 -7.49
C THR A 95 6.78 -6.13 -6.13
N ALA A 96 6.95 -7.11 -5.23
CA ALA A 96 7.61 -6.86 -3.94
C ALA A 96 9.06 -6.38 -4.14
N ALA A 97 9.80 -6.98 -5.08
CA ALA A 97 11.18 -6.62 -5.36
C ALA A 97 11.35 -5.24 -5.99
N GLU A 98 10.38 -4.78 -6.79
CA GLU A 98 10.36 -3.40 -7.33
C GLU A 98 10.27 -2.33 -6.24
N HIS A 99 9.74 -2.70 -5.07
CA HIS A 99 9.59 -1.84 -3.90
C HIS A 99 10.43 -2.33 -2.70
N ALA A 100 11.61 -2.90 -2.97
CA ALA A 100 12.48 -3.48 -1.95
C ALA A 100 12.85 -2.48 -0.83
N GLU A 101 12.83 -1.18 -1.10
CA GLU A 101 13.07 -0.11 -0.13
C GLU A 101 12.01 0.03 0.96
N LEU A 102 10.80 -0.49 0.75
CA LEU A 102 9.75 -0.53 1.77
C LEU A 102 10.04 -1.60 2.84
N PHE A 103 10.87 -2.59 2.53
CA PHE A 103 11.22 -3.66 3.45
C PHE A 103 12.39 -3.29 4.35
N ALA A 104 12.27 -3.65 5.63
CA ALA A 104 13.34 -3.47 6.58
C ALA A 104 14.60 -4.23 6.17
N GLU A 105 15.76 -3.62 6.39
CA GLU A 105 17.06 -4.28 6.20
C GLU A 105 17.24 -5.41 7.21
N TRP A 106 17.87 -6.49 6.78
CA TRP A 106 18.21 -7.60 7.67
C TRP A 106 19.16 -7.11 8.77
N ALA A 107 18.89 -7.54 10.00
CA ALA A 107 19.66 -7.15 11.17
C ALA A 107 19.71 -8.33 12.17
N TYR A 108 20.70 -8.28 13.05
CA TYR A 108 20.84 -9.20 14.17
C TYR A 108 21.14 -8.44 15.47
N PRO A 109 20.70 -8.94 16.64
CA PRO A 109 19.96 -10.17 16.88
C PRO A 109 18.42 -9.97 16.89
N ILE A 110 17.72 -10.46 15.88
CA ILE A 110 16.25 -10.38 15.74
C ILE A 110 15.64 -11.78 15.69
N ASN A 111 14.47 -11.96 16.31
CA ASN A 111 13.67 -13.19 16.25
C ASN A 111 12.72 -13.11 15.04
N TYR A 112 13.16 -13.67 13.92
CA TYR A 112 12.38 -13.70 12.68
C TYR A 112 11.32 -14.80 12.70
N LYS A 113 10.19 -14.51 12.07
CA LYS A 113 9.09 -15.44 11.83
C LYS A 113 9.02 -15.85 10.37
N THR A 114 8.55 -17.07 10.14
CA THR A 114 8.30 -17.62 8.81
C THR A 114 7.41 -16.67 8.01
N GLY A 115 7.75 -16.44 6.75
CA GLY A 115 7.04 -15.50 5.86
C GLY A 115 7.57 -14.07 5.91
N GLN A 116 8.31 -13.67 6.96
CA GLN A 116 8.86 -12.31 7.02
C GLN A 116 9.88 -12.05 5.92
N ILE A 117 9.82 -10.87 5.31
CA ILE A 117 10.68 -10.49 4.18
C ILE A 117 11.66 -9.41 4.62
N ARG A 118 12.95 -9.61 4.37
CA ARG A 118 14.00 -8.62 4.69
C ARG A 118 14.87 -8.32 3.48
N ARG A 119 15.29 -7.08 3.39
CA ARG A 119 16.26 -6.63 2.38
C ARG A 119 17.67 -6.94 2.86
N TYR A 120 18.47 -7.56 2.02
CA TYR A 120 19.88 -7.80 2.26
C TYR A 120 20.67 -7.59 0.97
N LYS A 121 21.64 -6.67 1.01
CA LYS A 121 22.43 -6.26 -0.18
C LYS A 121 21.57 -5.88 -1.40
N GLY A 122 20.41 -5.26 -1.15
CA GLY A 122 19.46 -4.84 -2.20
C GLY A 122 18.53 -5.95 -2.72
N THR A 123 18.66 -7.19 -2.25
CA THR A 123 17.77 -8.31 -2.61
C THR A 123 16.81 -8.62 -1.47
N LEU A 124 15.58 -9.02 -1.80
CA LEU A 124 14.59 -9.44 -0.82
C LEU A 124 14.69 -10.94 -0.54
N TYR A 125 14.65 -11.29 0.74
CA TYR A 125 14.67 -12.66 1.23
C TYR A 125 13.50 -12.92 2.17
N LYS A 126 12.78 -14.01 1.95
CA LYS A 126 11.72 -14.54 2.80
C LYS A 126 12.30 -15.52 3.81
N CYS A 127 11.99 -15.30 5.09
CA CYS A 127 12.32 -16.21 6.17
C CYS A 127 11.50 -17.51 6.02
N VAL A 128 12.17 -18.65 5.92
CA VAL A 128 11.52 -19.95 5.67
C VAL A 128 11.16 -20.70 6.96
N GLN A 129 11.78 -20.36 8.08
CA GLN A 129 11.48 -20.95 9.38
C GLN A 129 11.77 -19.98 10.53
N ASN A 130 11.01 -20.10 11.62
CA ASN A 130 11.18 -19.26 12.80
C ASN A 130 12.58 -19.46 13.42
N HIS A 131 13.33 -18.38 13.59
CA HIS A 131 14.67 -18.44 14.18
C HIS A 131 15.11 -17.09 14.78
N THR A 132 16.10 -17.13 15.68
CA THR A 132 16.84 -15.93 16.08
C THR A 132 18.07 -15.79 15.19
N SER A 133 18.21 -14.65 14.51
CA SER A 133 19.32 -14.37 13.61
C SER A 133 20.66 -14.36 14.33
N GLN A 134 21.72 -14.79 13.65
CA GLN A 134 23.10 -14.69 14.09
C GLN A 134 23.93 -13.93 13.05
N ALA A 135 25.08 -13.39 13.45
CA ALA A 135 25.95 -12.61 12.55
C ALA A 135 26.32 -13.38 11.28
N ASP A 136 26.58 -14.70 11.41
CA ASP A 136 26.98 -15.58 10.31
C ASP A 136 25.78 -16.23 9.58
N TRP A 137 24.54 -15.92 9.99
CA TRP A 137 23.31 -16.43 9.38
C TRP A 137 22.69 -15.38 8.47
N THR A 138 23.50 -14.88 7.53
CA THR A 138 23.06 -13.88 6.57
C THR A 138 22.11 -14.50 5.54
N PRO A 139 21.15 -13.72 4.98
CA PRO A 139 20.17 -14.26 4.05
C PRO A 139 20.75 -14.90 2.77
N ASP A 140 21.91 -14.44 2.31
CA ASP A 140 22.58 -14.97 1.12
C ASP A 140 23.35 -16.27 1.35
N THR A 141 23.64 -16.63 2.60
CA THR A 141 24.46 -17.82 2.93
C THR A 141 23.66 -18.91 3.66
N ALA A 142 22.65 -18.52 4.44
CA ALA A 142 21.82 -19.44 5.23
C ALA A 142 20.55 -19.84 4.47
N SER A 143 20.69 -20.60 3.37
CA SER A 143 19.57 -21.06 2.53
C SER A 143 18.53 -21.92 3.24
N SER A 144 18.89 -22.54 4.37
CA SER A 144 17.95 -23.25 5.24
C SER A 144 17.04 -22.33 6.06
N LEU A 145 17.39 -21.06 6.20
CA LEU A 145 16.66 -20.05 6.99
C LEU A 145 16.02 -18.98 6.10
N TRP A 146 16.58 -18.74 4.92
CA TRP A 146 16.17 -17.69 3.99
C TRP A 146 16.05 -18.22 2.57
N SER A 147 15.01 -17.81 1.87
CA SER A 147 14.85 -17.98 0.42
C SER A 147 14.78 -16.62 -0.25
N LYS A 148 15.32 -16.47 -1.46
CA LYS A 148 15.07 -15.24 -2.24
C LYS A 148 13.58 -15.15 -2.54
N THR A 149 13.01 -13.95 -2.52
CA THR A 149 11.58 -13.79 -2.87
C THR A 149 11.38 -14.00 -4.36
N SER A 150 12.21 -13.37 -5.19
CA SER A 150 12.27 -13.59 -6.63
C SER A 150 13.66 -14.15 -6.94
N ASP A 151 13.72 -15.42 -7.33
CA ASP A 151 14.92 -16.00 -7.91
C ASP A 151 14.74 -16.09 -9.44
N PRO A 152 15.41 -15.23 -10.22
CA PRO A 152 15.35 -15.30 -11.68
C PRO A 152 15.85 -16.62 -12.26
N ALA A 153 16.57 -17.43 -11.47
CA ALA A 153 17.02 -18.76 -11.87
C ALA A 153 15.98 -19.86 -11.56
N GLU A 154 14.90 -19.56 -10.84
CA GLU A 154 13.83 -20.52 -10.59
C GLU A 154 13.05 -20.76 -11.89
N GLU A 155 13.05 -22.02 -12.36
CA GLU A 155 12.39 -22.37 -13.62
C GLU A 155 10.86 -22.36 -13.52
N TRP A 156 10.32 -22.65 -12.33
CA TRP A 156 8.88 -22.81 -12.07
C TRP A 156 8.43 -22.01 -10.84
N PRO A 157 8.55 -20.66 -10.87
CA PRO A 157 8.14 -19.82 -9.74
C PRO A 157 6.68 -20.06 -9.38
N GLU A 158 6.34 -20.01 -8.09
CA GLU A 158 4.97 -20.17 -7.62
C GLU A 158 4.05 -19.11 -8.26
N TRP A 159 2.91 -19.54 -8.81
CA TRP A 159 1.95 -18.62 -9.41
C TRP A 159 1.36 -17.69 -8.34
N SER A 160 1.29 -16.41 -8.67
CA SER A 160 0.60 -15.39 -7.88
C SER A 160 -0.45 -14.70 -8.74
N GLN A 161 -1.60 -14.38 -8.15
CA GLN A 161 -2.68 -13.68 -8.85
C GLN A 161 -2.21 -12.27 -9.24
N PRO A 162 -2.21 -11.92 -10.54
CA PRO A 162 -1.85 -10.56 -10.94
C PRO A 162 -2.87 -9.52 -10.44
N ILE A 163 -2.36 -8.39 -9.97
CA ILE A 163 -3.10 -7.21 -9.50
C ILE A 163 -3.32 -6.18 -10.62
N GLY A 164 -2.61 -6.28 -11.74
CA GLY A 164 -2.75 -5.37 -12.86
C GLY A 164 -2.16 -5.90 -14.17
N ALA A 165 -1.92 -4.98 -15.11
CA ALA A 165 -1.31 -5.30 -16.39
C ALA A 165 0.23 -5.37 -16.34
N HIS A 166 0.83 -4.82 -15.28
CA HIS A 166 2.29 -4.73 -15.14
C HIS A 166 2.92 -6.05 -14.65
N ASP A 167 2.13 -6.86 -13.94
CA ASP A 167 2.48 -8.16 -13.39
C ASP A 167 1.72 -9.31 -14.09
N ALA A 168 1.11 -9.02 -15.25
CA ALA A 168 0.45 -10.02 -16.06
C ALA A 168 1.47 -10.94 -16.74
N TYR A 169 1.23 -12.25 -16.72
CA TYR A 169 2.18 -13.22 -17.25
C TYR A 169 2.24 -13.17 -18.79
N PRO A 170 3.41 -12.96 -19.41
CA PRO A 170 3.53 -13.00 -20.86
C PRO A 170 3.33 -14.43 -21.39
N LYS A 171 3.12 -14.56 -22.71
CA LYS A 171 3.08 -15.89 -23.33
C LYS A 171 4.42 -16.61 -23.16
N GLY A 172 4.37 -17.86 -22.75
CA GLY A 172 5.54 -18.69 -22.47
C GLY A 172 6.05 -18.60 -21.03
N ALA A 173 5.46 -17.74 -20.19
CA ALA A 173 5.79 -17.70 -18.76
C ALA A 173 5.54 -19.06 -18.10
N LYS A 174 6.46 -19.47 -17.22
CA LYS A 174 6.41 -20.74 -16.48
C LYS A 174 6.05 -20.47 -15.04
N VAL A 175 5.12 -21.23 -14.48
CA VAL A 175 4.76 -21.14 -13.05
C VAL A 175 4.49 -22.53 -12.46
N SER A 176 4.65 -22.67 -11.15
CA SER A 176 4.13 -23.79 -10.38
C SER A 176 2.83 -23.41 -9.67
N HIS A 177 1.84 -24.29 -9.71
CA HIS A 177 0.56 -24.09 -9.03
C HIS A 177 -0.10 -25.43 -8.72
N ASN A 178 -0.60 -25.61 -7.49
CA ASN A 178 -1.17 -26.88 -6.99
C ASN A 178 -0.25 -28.10 -7.26
N SER A 179 1.05 -27.94 -6.99
CA SER A 179 2.09 -28.97 -7.22
C SER A 179 2.26 -29.42 -8.67
N LYS A 180 1.77 -28.64 -9.64
CA LYS A 180 1.92 -28.86 -11.07
C LYS A 180 2.65 -27.69 -11.73
N HIS A 181 3.19 -27.93 -12.92
CA HIS A 181 3.87 -26.93 -13.73
C HIS A 181 3.00 -26.48 -14.89
N TRP A 182 3.02 -25.18 -15.18
CA TRP A 182 2.14 -24.56 -16.16
C TRP A 182 2.90 -23.55 -17.03
N ILE A 183 2.60 -23.55 -18.32
CA ILE A 183 3.13 -22.58 -19.29
C ILE A 183 1.99 -21.69 -19.77
N SER A 184 2.15 -20.37 -19.69
CA SER A 184 1.17 -19.42 -20.21
C SER A 184 1.11 -19.51 -21.74
N THR A 185 -0.09 -19.65 -22.30
CA THR A 185 -0.35 -19.71 -23.74
C THR A 185 -0.91 -18.40 -24.30
N ALA A 186 -1.23 -17.44 -23.41
CA ALA A 186 -1.78 -16.14 -23.74
C ALA A 186 -0.81 -15.00 -23.37
N GLU A 187 -0.87 -13.89 -24.11
CA GLU A 187 -0.19 -12.65 -23.73
C GLU A 187 -0.96 -11.96 -22.60
N ASN A 188 -0.25 -11.30 -21.68
CA ASN A 188 -0.82 -10.58 -20.53
C ASN A 188 -1.84 -11.44 -19.75
N ASN A 189 -1.47 -12.67 -19.45
CA ASN A 189 -2.34 -13.63 -18.78
C ASN A 189 -2.47 -13.31 -17.28
N VAL A 190 -3.70 -13.07 -16.84
CA VAL A 190 -4.06 -12.74 -15.45
C VAL A 190 -4.90 -13.81 -14.77
N TRP A 191 -5.17 -14.92 -15.45
CA TRP A 191 -6.03 -15.99 -14.95
C TRP A 191 -5.23 -17.03 -14.16
N GLU A 192 -5.88 -17.71 -13.22
CA GLU A 192 -5.27 -18.81 -12.47
C GLU A 192 -4.97 -20.03 -13.38
N PRO A 193 -3.84 -20.73 -13.18
CA PRO A 193 -3.54 -21.97 -13.89
C PRO A 193 -4.65 -23.01 -13.76
N GLY A 194 -5.08 -23.56 -14.90
CA GLY A 194 -6.24 -24.45 -14.99
C GLY A 194 -7.57 -23.76 -15.31
N VAL A 195 -7.65 -22.43 -15.29
CA VAL A 195 -8.84 -21.67 -15.70
C VAL A 195 -8.79 -21.31 -17.19
N TYR A 196 -7.82 -20.47 -17.58
CA TYR A 196 -7.68 -20.00 -18.97
C TYR A 196 -6.24 -19.62 -19.29
N GLY A 197 -5.82 -19.87 -20.52
CA GLY A 197 -4.54 -19.37 -21.03
C GLY A 197 -3.32 -20.10 -20.46
N TRP A 198 -3.46 -21.31 -19.91
CA TRP A 198 -2.36 -22.12 -19.37
C TRP A 198 -2.37 -23.53 -19.97
N GLU A 199 -1.18 -24.07 -20.19
CA GLU A 199 -0.94 -25.46 -20.56
C GLU A 199 -0.20 -26.17 -19.43
N GLU A 200 -0.76 -27.28 -18.91
CA GLU A 200 -0.10 -28.10 -17.89
C GLU A 200 1.06 -28.87 -18.51
N VAL A 201 2.25 -28.76 -17.92
CA VAL A 201 3.39 -29.61 -18.28
C VAL A 201 3.22 -30.93 -17.55
N THR A 202 2.86 -31.95 -18.32
CA THR A 202 2.89 -33.34 -17.85
C THR A 202 4.24 -33.91 -18.24
N ASP A 203 5.06 -34.27 -17.25
CA ASP A 203 6.25 -35.09 -17.54
C ASP A 203 5.76 -36.39 -18.17
N ALA A 204 6.02 -36.55 -19.48
CA ALA A 204 5.78 -37.82 -20.14
C ALA A 204 6.73 -38.86 -19.53
N VAL A 205 6.15 -39.85 -18.85
CA VAL A 205 6.82 -41.03 -18.31
C VAL A 205 7.52 -41.81 -19.43
#